data_AF-A0A836V3X0-F1
#
_entry.id   AF-A0A836V3X0-F1
#
_cell.length_a   1.000
_cell.length_b   1.000
_cell.length_c   1.000
_cell.angle_alpha   90.00
_cell.angle_beta   90.00
_cell.angle_gamma   90.00
#
_symmetry.space_group_name_H-M   'P 1'
#
loop_
_entity.id
_entity.type
_entity.pdbx_description
1 polymer ?
#
loop_
_entity_poly.entity_id
_entity_poly.type
_entity_poly.pdbx_seq_one_letter_code
_entity_poly.pdbx_strand_id
1 'polypeptide(L)'
;MLKLKQWVKPNTRNQTTVLLCLDAMRMKRGQPGKFEAEYLAKTKPESAALRKVAECKFWAGDHKGSIACLEKAKLKIRGTASEKLEETVDINRQFASIKMDFTDWKGAEVYLRQSVALLSKDPQNYKQLQTARGLLAHCLKQQNRVAEAEALLRESKRKQPNGKYRYDFIFTDEERTALEKERAGKSSAPR
;
A
#
# COMPACT_ATOMS: atom_id res chain seq x y z
N MET A 1 -18.50 36.39 -2.34
CA MET A 1 -18.87 35.25 -3.23
C MET A 1 -18.04 35.32 -4.51
N LEU A 2 -16.95 34.55 -4.61
CA LEU A 2 -16.09 34.50 -5.81
C LEU A 2 -16.59 33.43 -6.79
N LYS A 3 -16.92 33.85 -8.02
CA LYS A 3 -17.40 33.00 -9.11
C LYS A 3 -16.22 32.22 -9.74
N LEU A 4 -16.10 30.94 -9.41
CA LEU A 4 -15.25 29.97 -10.11
C LEU A 4 -15.92 29.50 -11.42
N LYS A 5 -15.86 30.33 -12.46
CA LYS A 5 -16.21 29.91 -13.83
C LYS A 5 -15.05 30.26 -14.74
N GLN A 6 -14.11 29.32 -14.91
CA GLN A 6 -13.28 29.11 -16.10
C GLN A 6 -12.10 28.23 -15.72
N TRP A 7 -12.23 26.90 -15.84
CA TRP A 7 -11.05 26.04 -15.99
C TRP A 7 -11.35 24.94 -17.02
N VAL A 8 -10.67 25.10 -18.16
CA VAL A 8 -10.06 24.07 -19.03
C VAL A 8 -10.94 22.87 -19.45
N LYS A 9 -11.12 22.70 -20.77
CA LYS A 9 -11.75 21.52 -21.39
C LYS A 9 -11.07 20.23 -20.89
N PRO A 10 -11.81 19.23 -20.37
CA PRO A 10 -11.23 18.15 -19.62
C PRO A 10 -10.72 17.01 -20.50
N ASN A 11 -9.46 16.63 -20.29
CA ASN A 11 -8.95 15.30 -20.61
C ASN A 11 -9.28 14.38 -19.41
N THR A 12 -9.99 13.28 -19.64
CA THR A 12 -10.70 12.47 -18.62
C THR A 12 -9.81 11.89 -17.54
N ARG A 13 -8.51 11.70 -17.81
CA ARG A 13 -7.53 11.23 -16.80
C ARG A 13 -7.20 12.27 -15.72
N ASN A 14 -7.39 13.56 -15.98
CA ASN A 14 -7.05 14.64 -15.04
C ASN A 14 -8.23 15.05 -14.14
N GLN A 15 -9.47 14.67 -14.47
CA GLN A 15 -10.63 15.04 -13.65
C GLN A 15 -10.63 14.35 -12.29
N THR A 16 -10.26 13.07 -12.21
CA THR A 16 -10.20 12.34 -10.93
C THR A 16 -9.12 12.90 -10.02
N THR A 17 -7.96 13.28 -10.55
CA THR A 17 -6.89 13.87 -9.74
C THR A 17 -7.24 15.28 -9.26
N VAL A 18 -7.90 16.08 -10.10
CA VAL A 18 -8.37 17.42 -9.72
C VAL A 18 -9.50 17.35 -8.70
N LEU A 19 -10.40 16.37 -8.80
CA LEU A 19 -11.47 16.14 -7.84
C LEU A 19 -10.94 15.60 -6.51
N LEU A 20 -9.96 14.67 -6.51
CA LEU A 20 -9.24 14.21 -5.32
C LEU A 20 -8.53 15.36 -4.60
N CYS A 21 -7.86 16.26 -5.35
CA CYS A 21 -7.23 17.45 -4.77
C CYS A 21 -8.27 18.44 -4.23
N LEU A 22 -9.40 18.63 -4.91
CA LEU A 22 -10.50 19.50 -4.46
C LEU A 22 -11.19 18.96 -3.21
N ASP A 23 -11.42 17.65 -3.13
CA ASP A 23 -12.06 17.04 -1.97
C ASP A 23 -11.08 16.93 -0.78
N ALA A 24 -9.79 16.67 -1.00
CA ALA A 24 -8.76 16.80 0.05
C ALA A 24 -8.62 18.25 0.57
N MET A 25 -8.72 19.25 -0.32
CA MET A 25 -8.74 20.67 0.06
C MET A 25 -10.03 21.08 0.79
N ARG A 26 -11.17 20.47 0.47
CA ARG A 26 -12.45 20.70 1.17
C ARG A 26 -12.48 20.03 2.56
N MET A 27 -11.83 18.88 2.71
CA MET A 27 -11.68 18.18 3.99
C MET A 27 -10.83 18.98 4.99
N LYS A 28 -9.74 19.62 4.55
CA LYS A 28 -8.99 20.59 5.38
C LYS A 28 -9.82 21.81 5.82
N ARG A 29 -10.95 22.08 5.17
CA ARG A 29 -11.87 23.19 5.47
C ARG A 29 -13.17 22.73 6.13
N GLY A 30 -13.23 21.50 6.64
CA GLY A 30 -14.41 20.99 7.36
C GLY A 30 -15.63 20.70 6.47
N GLN A 31 -15.45 20.57 5.15
CA GLN A 31 -16.52 20.15 4.23
C GLN A 31 -16.20 18.76 3.66
N PRO A 32 -16.93 17.70 4.05
CA PRO A 32 -16.64 16.36 3.57
C PRO A 32 -16.93 16.21 2.06
N GLY A 33 -15.97 15.59 1.36
CA GLY A 33 -15.97 15.36 -0.09
C GLY A 33 -17.09 14.44 -0.57
N LYS A 34 -18.29 15.01 -0.73
CA LYS A 34 -19.51 14.29 -1.11
C LYS A 34 -19.56 13.94 -2.62
N PHE A 35 -18.79 14.64 -3.45
CA PHE A 35 -18.91 14.59 -4.90
C PHE A 35 -18.20 13.39 -5.55
N GLU A 36 -17.01 12.99 -5.10
CA GLU A 36 -16.31 11.85 -5.71
C GLU A 36 -16.90 10.50 -5.33
N ALA A 37 -17.39 10.32 -4.10
CA ALA A 37 -17.98 9.08 -3.65
C ALA A 37 -19.25 8.72 -4.47
N GLU A 38 -20.11 9.72 -4.73
CA GLU A 38 -21.33 9.54 -5.53
C GLU A 38 -21.02 9.29 -7.02
N TYR A 39 -19.97 9.89 -7.58
CA TYR A 39 -19.56 9.68 -8.97
C TYR A 39 -18.90 8.30 -9.18
N LEU A 40 -18.04 7.88 -8.25
CA LEU A 40 -17.39 6.57 -8.29
C LEU A 40 -18.39 5.43 -8.09
N ALA A 41 -19.42 5.62 -7.26
CA ALA A 41 -20.50 4.65 -7.06
C ALA A 41 -21.31 4.34 -8.34
N LYS A 42 -21.33 5.24 -9.33
CA LYS A 42 -22.06 5.05 -10.59
C LYS A 42 -21.24 4.39 -11.71
N THR A 43 -19.91 4.37 -11.61
CA THR A 43 -19.03 4.04 -12.75
C THR A 43 -17.98 2.96 -12.45
N LYS A 44 -17.76 2.62 -11.18
CA LYS A 44 -16.75 1.64 -10.76
C LYS A 44 -17.37 0.53 -9.90
N PRO A 45 -16.71 -0.64 -9.79
CA PRO A 45 -17.11 -1.67 -8.84
C PRO A 45 -17.23 -1.08 -7.42
N GLU A 46 -18.24 -1.55 -6.69
CA GLU A 46 -18.60 -1.06 -5.34
C GLU A 46 -17.40 -1.11 -4.37
N SER A 47 -16.53 -2.13 -4.51
CA SER A 47 -15.27 -2.26 -3.77
C SER A 47 -14.32 -1.08 -3.99
N ALA A 48 -14.16 -0.61 -5.23
CA ALA A 48 -13.30 0.51 -5.57
C ALA A 48 -13.84 1.85 -5.04
N ALA A 49 -15.15 2.05 -5.07
CA ALA A 49 -15.78 3.24 -4.47
C ALA A 49 -15.58 3.25 -2.94
N LEU A 50 -15.81 2.11 -2.27
CA LEU A 50 -15.61 1.98 -0.82
C LEU A 50 -14.16 2.21 -0.39
N ARG A 51 -13.18 1.76 -1.18
CA ARG A 51 -11.76 2.07 -0.95
C ARG A 51 -11.47 3.57 -1.00
N LYS A 52 -12.06 4.28 -1.95
CA LYS A 52 -11.87 5.74 -2.05
C LYS A 52 -12.51 6.48 -0.89
N VAL A 53 -13.69 6.04 -0.46
CA VAL A 53 -14.29 6.54 0.79
C VAL A 53 -13.38 6.26 1.99
N ALA A 54 -12.78 5.06 2.07
CA ALA A 54 -11.84 4.74 3.14
C ALA A 54 -10.61 5.65 3.16
N GLU A 55 -10.04 5.94 1.99
CA GLU A 55 -8.91 6.87 1.84
C GLU A 55 -9.28 8.29 2.31
N CYS A 56 -10.44 8.80 1.89
CA CYS A 56 -10.95 10.09 2.35
C CYS A 56 -11.09 10.12 3.88
N LYS A 57 -11.71 9.09 4.47
CA LYS A 57 -11.88 9.00 5.93
C LYS A 57 -10.55 8.94 6.67
N PHE A 58 -9.57 8.22 6.13
CA PHE A 58 -8.23 8.18 6.67
C PHE A 58 -7.60 9.59 6.71
N TRP A 59 -7.67 10.34 5.62
CA TRP A 59 -7.14 11.71 5.57
C TRP A 59 -7.92 12.72 6.44
N ALA A 60 -9.18 12.43 6.78
CA ALA A 60 -9.94 13.18 7.77
C ALA A 60 -9.64 12.78 9.23
N GLY A 61 -8.79 11.78 9.47
CA GLY A 61 -8.52 11.26 10.81
C GLY A 61 -9.58 10.27 11.35
N ASP A 62 -10.59 9.90 10.54
CA ASP A 62 -11.56 8.85 10.88
C ASP A 62 -11.01 7.47 10.49
N HIS A 63 -10.04 6.99 11.27
CA HIS A 63 -9.35 5.74 10.98
C HIS A 63 -10.24 4.51 11.21
N LYS A 64 -11.12 4.54 12.22
CA LYS A 64 -12.09 3.47 12.47
C LYS A 64 -13.08 3.36 11.30
N GLY A 65 -13.60 4.49 10.83
CA GLY A 65 -14.48 4.52 9.67
C GLY A 65 -13.78 4.15 8.37
N SER A 66 -12.49 4.45 8.23
CA SER A 66 -11.66 3.99 7.12
C SER A 66 -11.55 2.46 7.09
N ILE A 67 -11.18 1.85 8.22
CA ILE A 67 -11.10 0.39 8.39
C ILE A 67 -12.44 -0.28 8.07
N ALA A 68 -13.55 0.22 8.62
CA ALA A 68 -14.88 -0.33 8.36
C ALA A 68 -15.27 -0.24 6.87
N CYS A 69 -14.86 0.81 6.17
CA CYS A 69 -15.06 0.93 4.72
C CYS A 69 -14.22 -0.08 3.93
N LEU A 70 -12.98 -0.36 4.34
CA LEU A 70 -12.14 -1.39 3.72
C LEU A 70 -12.67 -2.80 3.95
N GLU A 71 -13.20 -3.10 5.14
CA GLU A 71 -13.83 -4.39 5.44
C GLU A 71 -15.05 -4.63 4.53
N LYS A 72 -15.90 -3.61 4.38
CA LYS A 72 -17.01 -3.64 3.43
C LYS A 72 -16.51 -3.79 1.99
N ALA A 73 -15.46 -3.07 1.60
CA ALA A 73 -14.88 -3.18 0.27
C ALA A 73 -14.44 -4.62 -0.04
N LYS A 74 -13.82 -5.30 0.93
CA LYS A 74 -13.37 -6.69 0.79
C LYS A 74 -14.53 -7.66 0.54
N LEU A 75 -15.67 -7.45 1.18
CA LEU A 75 -16.90 -8.25 0.96
C LEU A 75 -17.56 -7.99 -0.40
N LYS A 76 -17.25 -6.87 -1.04
CA LYS A 76 -17.82 -6.45 -2.33
C LYS A 76 -16.92 -6.70 -3.53
N ILE A 77 -15.76 -7.33 -3.32
CA ILE A 77 -14.86 -7.71 -4.41
C ILE A 77 -15.57 -8.69 -5.35
N ARG A 78 -15.69 -8.31 -6.63
CA ARG A 78 -16.34 -9.06 -7.70
C ARG A 78 -15.50 -8.95 -8.97
N GLY A 79 -15.71 -9.83 -9.95
CA GLY A 79 -14.97 -9.84 -11.21
C GLY A 79 -14.17 -11.12 -11.46
N THR A 80 -13.24 -11.03 -12.41
CA THR A 80 -12.32 -12.12 -12.80
C THR A 80 -11.33 -12.44 -11.68
N ALA A 81 -10.69 -13.62 -11.73
CA ALA A 81 -9.72 -14.02 -10.71
C ALA A 81 -8.55 -13.03 -10.58
N SER A 82 -8.07 -12.48 -11.70
CA SER A 82 -7.01 -11.47 -11.72
C SER A 82 -7.45 -10.13 -11.12
N GLU A 83 -8.65 -9.65 -11.45
CA GLU A 83 -9.19 -8.41 -10.87
C GLU A 83 -9.39 -8.55 -9.36
N LYS A 84 -9.94 -9.69 -8.91
CA LYS A 84 -10.12 -9.97 -7.49
C LYS A 84 -8.80 -10.01 -6.73
N LEU A 85 -7.75 -10.58 -7.34
CA LEU A 85 -6.42 -10.61 -6.77
C LEU A 85 -5.87 -9.19 -6.58
N GLU A 86 -5.90 -8.36 -7.63
CA GLU A 86 -5.40 -6.99 -7.58
C GLU A 86 -6.17 -6.15 -6.54
N GLU A 87 -7.50 -6.23 -6.54
CA GLU A 87 -8.33 -5.51 -5.57
C GLU A 87 -8.04 -5.93 -4.13
N THR A 88 -7.91 -7.23 -3.88
CA THR A 88 -7.62 -7.77 -2.54
C THR A 88 -6.27 -7.29 -2.03
N VAL A 89 -5.25 -7.35 -2.89
CA VAL A 89 -3.88 -6.93 -2.55
C VAL A 89 -3.83 -5.44 -2.21
N ASP A 90 -4.53 -4.61 -2.99
CA ASP A 90 -4.58 -3.19 -2.72
C ASP A 90 -5.33 -2.86 -1.42
N ILE A 91 -6.45 -3.54 -1.14
CA ILE A 91 -7.18 -3.37 0.13
C ILE A 91 -6.29 -3.74 1.32
N ASN A 92 -5.60 -4.88 1.24
CA ASN A 92 -4.64 -5.30 2.25
C ASN A 92 -3.50 -4.28 2.42
N ARG A 93 -3.02 -3.67 1.32
CA ARG A 93 -2.01 -2.59 1.40
C ARG A 93 -2.54 -1.36 2.13
N GLN A 94 -3.80 -0.99 1.91
CA GLN A 94 -4.41 0.13 2.61
C GLN A 94 -4.60 -0.17 4.11
N PHE A 95 -5.06 -1.37 4.46
CA PHE A 95 -5.08 -1.80 5.86
C PHE A 95 -3.69 -1.72 6.50
N ALA A 96 -2.67 -2.25 5.83
CA ALA A 96 -1.30 -2.19 6.32
C ALA A 96 -0.81 -0.76 6.53
N SER A 97 -1.07 0.15 5.58
CA SER A 97 -0.70 1.57 5.71
C SER A 97 -1.32 2.19 6.96
N ILE A 98 -2.63 2.04 7.13
CA ILE A 98 -3.35 2.58 8.30
C ILE A 98 -2.72 2.01 9.58
N LYS A 99 -2.47 0.71 9.63
CA LYS A 99 -1.86 0.07 10.80
C LYS A 99 -0.44 0.58 11.09
N MET A 100 0.37 0.79 10.07
CA MET A 100 1.71 1.36 10.20
C MET A 100 1.69 2.79 10.74
N ASP A 101 0.73 3.62 10.31
CA ASP A 101 0.57 4.99 10.82
C ASP A 101 0.22 5.02 12.32
N PHE A 102 -0.41 3.96 12.83
CA PHE A 102 -0.67 3.74 14.26
C PHE A 102 0.44 2.99 14.98
N THR A 103 1.59 2.76 14.36
CA THR A 103 2.69 1.95 14.91
C THR A 103 2.29 0.51 15.25
N ASP A 104 1.13 0.04 14.77
CA ASP A 104 0.70 -1.35 14.88
C ASP A 104 1.38 -2.18 13.78
N TRP A 105 2.70 -2.32 13.94
CA TRP A 105 3.54 -3.05 12.99
C TRP A 105 3.14 -4.53 12.89
N LYS A 106 2.75 -5.15 14.01
CA LYS A 106 2.26 -6.54 14.02
C LYS A 106 0.97 -6.70 13.23
N GLY A 107 0.02 -5.78 13.39
CA GLY A 107 -1.22 -5.78 12.61
C GLY A 107 -0.96 -5.53 11.12
N ALA A 108 -0.05 -4.62 10.79
CA ALA A 108 0.35 -4.35 9.39
C ALA A 108 0.99 -5.58 8.71
N GLU A 109 1.85 -6.28 9.44
CA GLU A 109 2.55 -7.48 8.95
C GLU A 109 1.57 -8.55 8.45
N VAL A 110 0.46 -8.78 9.17
CA VAL A 110 -0.54 -9.79 8.80
C VAL A 110 -1.08 -9.53 7.38
N TYR A 111 -1.47 -8.30 7.09
CA TYR A 111 -2.01 -7.93 5.78
C TYR A 111 -0.94 -7.97 4.68
N LEU A 112 0.29 -7.56 4.99
CA LEU A 112 1.40 -7.59 4.04
C LEU A 112 1.83 -9.03 3.70
N ARG A 113 1.87 -9.94 4.67
CA ARG A 113 2.12 -11.37 4.44
C ARG A 113 1.04 -12.00 3.57
N GLN A 114 -0.23 -11.68 3.81
CA GLN A 114 -1.33 -12.13 2.96
C GLN A 114 -1.15 -11.66 1.52
N SER A 115 -0.83 -10.38 1.29
CA SER A 115 -0.56 -9.85 -0.05
C SER A 115 0.62 -10.54 -0.72
N VAL A 116 1.74 -10.76 -0.02
CA VAL A 116 2.90 -11.48 -0.57
C VAL A 116 2.53 -12.92 -0.94
N ALA A 117 1.77 -13.63 -0.10
CA ALA A 117 1.34 -14.99 -0.37
C ALA A 117 0.44 -15.07 -1.60
N LEU A 118 -0.50 -14.14 -1.76
CA LEU A 118 -1.38 -14.05 -2.93
C LEU A 118 -0.59 -13.77 -4.21
N LEU A 119 0.29 -12.77 -4.18
CA LEU A 119 1.08 -12.34 -5.33
C LEU A 119 2.17 -13.35 -5.71
N SER A 120 2.66 -14.15 -4.76
CA SER A 120 3.69 -15.16 -5.04
C SER A 120 3.21 -16.29 -5.95
N LYS A 121 1.90 -16.48 -6.06
CA LYS A 121 1.27 -17.50 -6.93
C LYS A 121 1.16 -17.06 -8.38
N ASP A 122 1.30 -15.75 -8.66
CA ASP A 122 1.12 -15.19 -9.98
C ASP A 122 2.40 -14.49 -10.47
N PRO A 123 3.13 -15.10 -11.43
CA PRO A 123 4.35 -14.52 -11.99
C PRO A 123 4.15 -13.15 -12.67
N GLN A 124 2.95 -12.85 -13.15
CA GLN A 124 2.66 -11.60 -13.88
C GLN A 124 2.62 -10.39 -12.95
N ASN A 125 2.31 -10.60 -11.68
CA ASN A 125 2.16 -9.54 -10.67
C ASN A 125 3.45 -9.25 -9.88
N TYR A 126 4.61 -9.51 -10.51
CA TYR A 126 5.92 -9.36 -9.88
C TYR A 126 6.17 -7.95 -9.34
N LYS A 127 5.74 -6.90 -10.05
CA LYS A 127 5.93 -5.52 -9.58
C LYS A 127 5.16 -5.23 -8.29
N GLN A 128 3.92 -5.70 -8.18
CA GLN A 128 3.16 -5.59 -6.93
C GLN A 128 3.79 -6.46 -5.84
N LEU A 129 4.27 -7.67 -6.17
CA LEU A 129 4.95 -8.57 -5.22
C LEU A 129 6.17 -7.89 -4.59
N GLN A 130 6.99 -7.23 -5.42
CA GLN A 130 8.15 -6.48 -4.95
C GLN A 130 7.78 -5.34 -4.01
N THR A 131 6.73 -4.60 -4.36
CA THR A 131 6.22 -3.51 -3.53
C THR A 131 5.73 -4.04 -2.18
N ALA A 132 4.97 -5.14 -2.17
CA ALA A 132 4.48 -5.77 -0.95
C ALA A 132 5.63 -6.30 -0.07
N ARG A 133 6.65 -6.92 -0.68
CA ARG A 133 7.86 -7.37 0.04
C ARG A 133 8.65 -6.21 0.63
N GLY A 134 8.79 -5.10 -0.09
CA GLY A 134 9.43 -3.87 0.41
C GLY A 134 8.74 -3.32 1.66
N LEU A 135 7.41 -3.23 1.62
CA LEU A 135 6.61 -2.79 2.76
C LEU A 135 6.71 -3.77 3.94
N LEU A 136 6.68 -5.08 3.66
CA LEU A 136 6.84 -6.11 4.69
C LEU A 136 8.22 -6.04 5.35
N ALA A 137 9.29 -5.86 4.56
CA ALA A 137 10.63 -5.70 5.09
C ALA A 137 10.78 -4.45 5.97
N HIS A 138 10.19 -3.33 5.54
CA HIS A 138 10.15 -2.12 6.38
C HIS A 138 9.42 -2.38 7.70
N CYS A 139 8.25 -3.04 7.64
CA CYS A 139 7.49 -3.41 8.83
C CYS A 139 8.28 -4.32 9.79
N LEU A 140 8.98 -5.32 9.24
CA LEU A 140 9.83 -6.23 10.03
C LEU A 140 11.03 -5.52 10.66
N LYS A 141 11.64 -4.57 9.95
CA LYS A 141 12.70 -3.71 10.50
C LYS A 141 12.20 -2.92 11.71
N GLN A 142 11.01 -2.31 11.64
CA GLN A 142 10.42 -1.59 12.77
C GLN A 142 10.10 -2.49 13.98
N GLN A 143 9.99 -3.80 13.75
CA GLN A 143 9.85 -4.81 14.79
C GLN A 143 11.20 -5.40 15.27
N ASN A 144 12.34 -4.80 14.88
CA ASN A 144 13.69 -5.32 15.13
C ASN A 144 13.96 -6.72 14.54
N ARG A 145 13.16 -7.19 13.59
CA ARG A 145 13.32 -8.48 12.89
C ARG A 145 14.10 -8.30 11.58
N VAL A 146 15.30 -7.73 11.72
CA VAL A 146 16.14 -7.30 10.60
C VAL A 146 16.57 -8.46 9.70
N ALA A 147 16.92 -9.61 10.28
CA ALA A 147 17.35 -10.78 9.51
C ALA A 147 16.26 -11.30 8.54
N GLU A 148 14.99 -11.31 8.98
CA GLU A 148 13.86 -11.71 8.13
C GLU A 148 13.58 -10.67 7.02
N ALA A 149 13.66 -9.38 7.36
CA ALA A 149 13.50 -8.29 6.41
C ALA A 149 14.56 -8.38 5.29
N GLU A 150 15.81 -8.63 5.65
CA GLU A 150 16.89 -8.80 4.68
C GLU A 150 16.69 -10.04 3.80
N ALA A 151 16.30 -11.18 4.38
CA ALA A 151 16.04 -12.40 3.62
C ALA A 151 14.96 -12.19 2.55
N LEU A 152 13.86 -11.51 2.91
CA LEU A 152 12.78 -11.16 1.98
C LEU A 152 13.27 -10.30 0.82
N LEU A 153 14.03 -9.26 1.12
CA LEU A 153 14.51 -8.35 0.10
C LEU A 153 15.59 -9.02 -0.78
N ARG A 154 16.46 -9.88 -0.24
CA ARG A 154 17.43 -10.65 -1.05
C ARG A 154 16.75 -11.58 -2.03
N GLU A 155 15.71 -12.28 -1.62
CA GLU A 155 14.93 -13.14 -2.52
C GLU A 155 14.33 -12.31 -3.66
N SER A 156 13.90 -11.10 -3.32
CA SER A 156 13.44 -10.10 -4.28
C SER A 156 14.52 -9.66 -5.28
N LYS A 157 15.76 -9.43 -4.82
CA LYS A 157 16.91 -9.04 -5.66
C LYS A 157 17.39 -10.17 -6.59
N ARG A 158 17.44 -11.41 -6.08
CA ARG A 158 17.83 -12.59 -6.88
C ARG A 158 16.97 -12.78 -8.12
N LYS A 159 15.68 -12.44 -8.03
CA LYS A 159 14.73 -12.60 -9.13
C LYS A 159 14.82 -11.49 -10.20
N GLN A 160 15.44 -10.33 -9.92
CA GLN A 160 15.77 -9.30 -10.95
C GLN A 160 17.03 -8.49 -10.58
N PRO A 161 18.24 -8.93 -10.95
CA PRO A 161 19.49 -8.27 -10.60
C PRO A 161 19.57 -6.76 -10.95
N ASN A 162 18.84 -6.33 -12.00
CA ASN A 162 18.86 -4.96 -12.52
C ASN A 162 17.64 -4.10 -12.12
N GLY A 163 16.76 -4.59 -11.24
CA GLY A 163 15.68 -3.78 -10.71
C GLY A 163 16.25 -2.64 -9.85
N LYS A 164 15.91 -1.38 -10.13
CA LYS A 164 16.10 -0.29 -9.17
C LYS A 164 15.14 -0.53 -8.00
N TYR A 165 15.60 -1.27 -7.01
CA TYR A 165 14.78 -1.65 -5.87
C TYR A 165 14.69 -0.50 -4.87
N ARG A 166 13.56 -0.42 -4.17
CA ARG A 166 13.43 0.42 -2.97
C ARG A 166 14.27 -0.10 -1.78
N TYR A 167 15.01 -1.19 -1.98
CA TYR A 167 15.91 -1.85 -1.02
C TYR A 167 16.94 -0.85 -0.45
N ASP A 168 17.50 -0.02 -1.32
CA ASP A 168 18.54 0.97 -0.96
C ASP A 168 18.03 2.05 0.01
N PHE A 169 16.71 2.23 0.10
CA PHE A 169 16.07 3.17 1.02
C PHE A 169 15.65 2.55 2.36
N ILE A 170 15.63 1.21 2.47
CA ILE A 170 15.15 0.53 3.69
C ILE A 170 16.28 0.29 4.68
N PHE A 171 17.49 -0.01 4.19
CA PHE A 171 18.67 -0.27 5.01
C PHE A 171 19.79 0.72 4.71
N THR A 172 20.37 1.31 5.75
CA THR A 172 21.58 2.14 5.62
C THR A 172 22.77 1.29 5.19
N ASP A 173 23.81 1.92 4.62
CA ASP A 173 25.06 1.21 4.29
C ASP A 173 25.69 0.56 5.55
N GLU A 174 25.55 1.20 6.70
CA GLU A 174 26.01 0.70 7.99
C GLU A 174 25.25 -0.57 8.43
N GLU A 175 23.92 -0.57 8.35
CA GLU A 175 23.10 -1.75 8.66
C GLU A 175 23.41 -2.92 7.72
N ARG A 176 23.66 -2.63 6.45
CA ARG A 176 24.09 -3.65 5.47
C ARG A 176 25.44 -4.25 5.86
N THR A 177 26.41 -3.40 6.20
CA THR A 177 27.75 -3.84 6.60
C THR A 177 27.71 -4.65 7.90
N ALA A 178 26.85 -4.27 8.85
CA ALA A 178 26.67 -5.00 10.11
C ALA A 178 26.08 -6.41 9.88
N LEU A 179 25.09 -6.53 9.01
CA LEU A 179 24.49 -7.83 8.65
C LEU A 179 25.48 -8.73 7.90
N GLU A 180 26.29 -8.16 7.02
CA GLU A 180 27.35 -8.90 6.32
C GLU A 180 28.42 -9.42 7.29
N LYS A 181 28.81 -8.62 8.29
CA LYS A 181 29.73 -9.04 9.36
C LYS A 181 29.15 -10.12 10.25
N GLU A 182 27.90 -9.99 10.68
CA GLU A 182 27.21 -11.02 11.49
C GLU A 182 27.16 -12.37 10.76
N ARG A 183 27.01 -12.31 9.43
CA ARG A 183 26.97 -13.50 8.58
C ARG A 183 28.34 -14.15 8.39
N ALA A 184 29.39 -13.33 8.19
CA ALA A 184 30.78 -13.81 8.12
C ALA A 184 31.22 -14.47 9.44
N GLY A 185 30.74 -13.95 10.58
CA GLY A 185 30.97 -14.55 11.90
C GLY A 185 30.21 -15.86 12.15
N LYS A 186 29.08 -16.09 11.46
CA LYS A 186 28.32 -17.36 11.53
C LYS A 186 28.82 -18.43 10.57
N SER A 187 29.57 -18.06 9.52
CA SER A 187 30.15 -19.02 8.56
C SER A 187 31.52 -19.58 8.98
N SER A 188 32.08 -19.14 10.11
CA SER A 188 33.38 -19.57 10.62
C SER A 188 33.31 -20.63 11.72
N ALA A 189 32.14 -21.21 12.02
CA ALA A 189 32.06 -22.38 12.89
C ALA A 189 32.63 -23.61 12.15
N PRO A 190 33.78 -24.16 12.56
CA PRO A 190 34.33 -25.36 11.95
C PRO A 190 33.41 -26.54 12.26
N ARG A 191 33.14 -27.39 11.25
CA ARG A 191 32.58 -28.72 11.45
C ARG A 191 33.63 -29.66 12.03
#